data_AF-A0AAN5C5N9-F1
#
_entry.id   AF-A0AAN5C5N9-F1
#
_cell.length_a   1.000
_cell.length_b   1.000
_cell.length_c   1.000
_cell.angle_alpha   90.00
_cell.angle_beta   90.00
_cell.angle_gamma   90.00
#
_symmetry.space_group_name_H-M   'P 1'
#
loop_
_entity.id
_entity.type
_entity.pdbx_description
1 polymer ?
#
loop_
_entity_poly.entity_id
_entity_poly.type
_entity_poly.pdbx_seq_one_letter_code
_entity_poly.pdbx_strand_id
1 'polypeptide(L)' 'NRIRKSVMRLFMQLFTPLLLLSVPGALIIAALRADGLLSFEQCLSLFTVMLLHPIAHNLLLILTPNFRQKIARLI' A
#
# COMPACT_ATOMS: atom_id res chain seq x y z
N ASN A 1 19.12 13.39 -14.71
CA ASN A 1 18.09 13.42 -13.63
C ASN A 1 16.74 12.74 -13.92
N ARG A 2 16.40 12.33 -15.16
CA ARG A 2 15.12 11.61 -15.43
C ARG A 2 15.06 10.21 -14.80
N ILE A 3 16.17 9.46 -14.84
CA ILE A 3 16.26 8.10 -14.28
C ILE A 3 15.98 8.11 -12.77
N ARG A 4 16.65 8.99 -12.01
CA ARG A 4 16.43 9.16 -10.56
C ARG A 4 14.96 9.40 -10.19
N LYS A 5 14.28 10.29 -10.93
CA LYS A 5 12.84 10.58 -10.72
C LYS A 5 11.93 9.41 -11.11
N SER A 6 12.37 8.54 -12.01
CA SER A 6 11.62 7.33 -12.40
C SER A 6 11.78 6.24 -11.35
N VAL A 7 13.01 5.98 -10.90
CA VAL A 7 13.31 5.02 -9.84
C VAL A 7 12.61 5.40 -8.54
N MET A 8 12.61 6.70 -8.18
CA MET A 8 11.91 7.17 -6.98
C MET A 8 10.39 6.97 -7.06
N ARG A 9 9.77 7.15 -8.23
CA ARG A 9 8.34 6.86 -8.41
C ARG A 9 8.03 5.37 -8.31
N LEU A 10 8.85 4.53 -8.95
CA LEU A 10 8.73 3.08 -8.85
C LEU A 10 8.88 2.61 -7.40
N PHE A 11 9.84 3.19 -6.67
CA PHE A 11 10.04 2.91 -5.26
C PHE A 11 8.80 3.26 -4.44
N MET A 12 8.24 4.46 -4.62
CA MET A 12 7.02 4.88 -3.91
C MET A 12 5.81 3.99 -4.24
N GLN A 13 5.68 3.55 -5.49
CA GLN A 13 4.62 2.64 -5.94
C GLN A 13 4.73 1.24 -5.33
N LEU A 14 5.93 0.77 -5.04
CA LEU A 14 6.14 -0.53 -4.41
C LEU A 14 6.10 -0.44 -2.88
N PHE A 15 6.72 0.59 -2.33
CA PHE A 15 6.91 0.75 -0.89
C PHE A 15 5.61 1.11 -0.16
N THR A 16 4.80 2.02 -0.72
CA THR A 16 3.55 2.46 -0.08
C THR A 16 2.56 1.31 0.09
N PRO A 17 2.29 0.48 -0.94
CA PRO A 17 1.37 -0.64 -0.79
C PRO A 17 1.94 -1.75 0.10
N LEU A 18 3.26 -1.97 0.09
CA LEU A 18 3.92 -2.91 1.00
C LEU A 18 3.74 -2.52 2.46
N LEU A 19 3.91 -1.24 2.80
CA LEU A 19 3.67 -0.76 4.16
C LEU A 19 2.21 -0.92 4.60
N LEU A 20 1.28 -0.70 3.67
CA LEU A 20 -0.16 -0.87 3.92
C LEU A 20 -0.53 -2.32 4.27
N LEU A 21 0.31 -3.29 3.91
CA LEU A 21 0.14 -4.71 4.22
C LEU A 21 0.97 -5.13 5.43
N SER A 22 2.25 -4.73 5.48
CA SER A 22 3.20 -5.20 6.48
C SER A 22 2.98 -4.60 7.85
N VAL A 23 2.62 -3.30 7.94
CA VAL A 23 2.42 -2.63 9.23
C VAL A 23 1.19 -3.16 9.95
N PRO A 24 -0.01 -3.24 9.33
CA PRO A 24 -1.17 -3.79 10.01
C PRO A 24 -1.01 -5.29 10.31
N GLY A 25 -0.39 -6.04 9.39
CA GLY A 25 -0.11 -7.47 9.60
C GLY A 25 0.82 -7.73 10.78
N ALA A 26 1.88 -6.94 10.94
CA ALA A 26 2.79 -7.03 12.07
C ALA A 26 2.08 -6.69 13.40
N LEU A 27 1.22 -5.67 13.40
CA LEU A 27 0.44 -5.28 14.59
C LEU A 27 -0.56 -6.37 15.01
N ILE A 28 -1.24 -7.00 14.06
CA ILE A 28 -2.16 -8.12 14.35
C ILE A 28 -1.37 -9.30 14.92
N ILE A 29 -0.23 -9.67 14.33
CA ILE A 29 0.61 -10.75 14.85
C ILE A 29 1.13 -10.43 16.26
N ALA A 30 1.53 -9.18 16.51
CA ALA A 30 1.96 -8.75 17.84
C ALA A 30 0.80 -8.85 18.85
N ALA A 31 -0.41 -8.47 18.47
CA ALA A 31 -1.59 -8.56 19.32
C ALA A 31 -1.99 -9.99 19.64
N LEU A 32 -1.76 -10.94 18.73
CA LEU A 32 -1.95 -12.37 19.01
C LEU A 32 -0.94 -12.94 20.02
N ARG A 33 0.18 -12.27 20.24
CA ARG A 33 1.23 -12.72 21.18
C ARG A 33 1.23 -11.98 22.52
N ALA A 34 0.59 -10.82 22.58
CA ALA A 34 0.53 -9.99 23.77
C ALA A 34 -0.93 -9.73 24.12
N ASP A 35 -1.43 -10.46 25.13
CA ASP A 35 -2.78 -10.31 25.63
C ASP A 35 -3.06 -8.86 26.05
N GLY A 36 -4.15 -8.30 25.54
CA GLY A 36 -4.55 -6.91 25.81
C GLY A 36 -3.86 -5.84 24.97
N LEU A 37 -2.98 -6.19 24.02
CA LEU A 37 -2.34 -5.20 23.15
C LEU A 37 -3.34 -4.52 22.20
N LEU A 38 -4.21 -5.30 21.57
CA LEU A 38 -5.31 -4.81 20.73
C LEU A 38 -6.58 -5.61 20.99
N SER A 39 -7.72 -4.94 20.94
CA SER A 39 -9.03 -5.59 20.95
C SER A 39 -9.31 -6.27 19.60
N PHE A 40 -10.27 -7.20 19.60
CA PHE A 40 -10.73 -7.84 18.36
C PHE A 40 -11.19 -6.82 17.31
N GLU A 41 -11.92 -5.77 17.74
CA GLU A 41 -12.42 -4.71 16.87
C GLU A 41 -11.27 -3.92 16.21
N GLN A 42 -10.19 -3.68 16.97
CA GLN A 42 -8.99 -3.03 16.45
C GLN A 42 -8.26 -3.93 15.44
N CYS A 43 -8.12 -5.22 15.72
CA CYS A 43 -7.55 -6.20 14.78
C CYS A 43 -8.39 -6.31 13.49
N LEU A 44 -9.72 -6.33 13.61
CA LEU A 44 -10.63 -6.35 12.47
C LEU A 44 -10.49 -5.09 11.61
N SER A 45 -10.40 -3.92 12.24
CA SER A 45 -10.18 -2.65 11.54
C SER A 45 -8.85 -2.65 10.77
N LEU A 46 -7.77 -3.13 11.40
CA LEU A 46 -6.46 -3.27 10.75
C LEU A 46 -6.50 -4.25 9.57
N PHE A 47 -7.24 -5.35 9.70
CA PHE A 47 -7.44 -6.30 8.61
C PHE A 47 -8.19 -5.66 7.44
N THR A 48 -9.22 -4.85 7.70
CA THR A 48 -9.91 -4.10 6.64
C THR A 48 -8.99 -3.10 5.94
N VAL A 49 -8.08 -2.44 6.66
CA VAL A 49 -7.06 -1.56 6.04
C VAL A 49 -6.16 -2.34 5.08
N MET A 50 -5.77 -3.56 5.41
CA MET A 50 -4.98 -4.41 4.51
C MET A 50 -5.71 -4.71 3.19
N LEU A 51 -7.04 -4.86 3.22
CA LEU A 51 -7.85 -5.08 2.01
C LEU A 51 -7.83 -3.89 1.04
N LEU A 52 -7.45 -2.69 1.52
CA LEU A 52 -7.32 -1.50 0.67
C LEU A 52 -5.99 -1.46 -0.10
N HIS A 53 -5.06 -2.39 0.15
CA HIS A 53 -3.78 -2.52 -0.55
C HIS A 53 -3.87 -2.45 -2.09
N PRO A 54 -4.70 -3.26 -2.79
CA PRO A 54 -4.81 -3.20 -4.25
C PRO A 54 -5.37 -1.86 -4.75
N ILE A 55 -6.25 -1.23 -3.98
CA ILE A 55 -6.80 0.10 -4.32
C ILE A 55 -5.69 1.15 -4.24
N ALA A 56 -4.90 1.15 -3.15
CA ALA A 56 -3.77 2.06 -2.99
C ALA A 56 -2.71 1.88 -4.10
N HIS A 57 -2.40 0.63 -4.48
CA HIS A 57 -1.49 0.33 -5.57
C HIS A 57 -2.00 0.89 -6.91
N ASN A 58 -3.28 0.69 -7.22
CA ASN A 58 -3.90 1.18 -8.46
C ASN A 58 -4.00 2.71 -8.52
N LEU A 59 -4.27 3.38 -7.39
CA LEU A 59 -4.30 4.83 -7.31
C LEU A 59 -2.92 5.43 -7.64
N LEU A 60 -1.86 4.85 -7.09
CA LEU A 60 -0.47 5.27 -7.33
C LEU A 60 -0.01 5.00 -8.77
N LEU A 61 -0.52 3.94 -9.40
CA LEU A 61 -0.33 3.69 -10.83
C LEU A 61 -0.98 4.80 -11.67
N ILE A 62 -2.25 5.13 -11.41
CA ILE A 62 -2.99 6.18 -12.14
C ILE A 62 -2.34 7.55 -11.97
N LEU A 63 -1.80 7.88 -10.80
CA LEU A 63 -1.11 9.16 -10.59
C LEU A 63 0.21 9.26 -11.36
N THR A 64 0.79 8.13 -11.79
CA THR A 64 2.06 8.11 -12.49
C THR A 64 1.92 8.58 -13.95
N PRO A 65 2.62 9.65 -14.35
CA PRO A 65 2.51 10.24 -15.69
C PRO A 65 2.69 9.25 -16.84
N ASN A 66 3.62 8.30 -16.69
CA ASN A 66 3.88 7.29 -17.73
C ASN A 66 2.68 6.35 -17.92
N PHE A 67 1.99 6.00 -16.83
CA PHE A 67 0.79 5.16 -16.89
C PHE A 67 -0.39 5.93 -17.50
N ARG A 68 -0.57 7.20 -17.14
CA ARG A 68 -1.57 8.08 -17.76
C ARG A 68 -1.35 8.26 -19.27
N GLN A 69 -0.11 8.46 -19.70
CA GLN A 69 0.23 8.54 -21.11
C GLN A 69 -0.02 7.22 -21.85
N LYS A 70 0.15 6.08 -21.18
CA LYS A 70 -0.15 4.77 -21.75
C LYS A 70 -1.67 4.55 -21.91
N ILE A 71 -2.46 4.91 -20.90
CA ILE A 71 -3.94 4.88 -20.97
C ILE A 71 -4.46 5.83 -22.06
N ALA A 72 -3.97 7.07 -22.11
CA ALA A 72 -4.39 8.06 -23.10
C ALA A 72 -4.00 7.71 -24.55
N ARG A 73 -3.13 6.72 -24.76
CA ARG A 73 -2.80 6.15 -26.09
C ARG A 73 -3.64 4.91 -26.43
N LEU A 74 -4.29 4.32 -25.44
CA LEU A 74 -5.15 3.14 -25.58
C LEU A 74 -6.63 3.52 -25.77
N ILE A 75 -6.99 4.77 -25.43
CA ILE A 75 -8.27 5.42 -25.70
C ILE A 75 -8.13 6.23 -26.99
#